data_AF-A0A2V7DJJ1-F1
#
_entry.id   AF-A0A2V7DJJ1-F1
#
_cell.length_a   1.000
_cell.length_b   1.000
_cell.length_c   1.000
_cell.angle_alpha   90.00
_cell.angle_beta   90.00
_cell.angle_gamma   90.00
#
_symmetry.space_group_name_H-M   'P 1'
#
loop_
_entity.id
_entity.type
_entity.pdbx_description
1 polymer ?
#
loop_
_entity_poly.entity_id
_entity_poly.type
_entity_poly.pdbx_seq_one_letter_code
_entity_poly.pdbx_strand_id
1 'polypeptide(L)' 'MGVHDLPPRIVAAQPRAHSTTRFSYRAGVDASRRELVLKALSQTGGNRAAAAKVLGIQRTYLLKLMKALGID' A
#
# COMPACT_ATOMS: atom_id res chain seq x y z
N MET A 1 -42.20 -24.28 -0.26
CA MET A 1 -42.03 -23.28 0.83
C MET A 1 -41.03 -23.88 1.81
N GLY A 2 -39.71 -23.62 1.81
CA GLY A 2 -38.94 -22.46 1.39
C GLY A 2 -38.50 -21.67 2.63
N VAL A 3 -37.32 -22.00 3.20
CA VAL A 3 -36.31 -21.15 3.90
C VAL A 3 -35.30 -22.07 4.62
N HIS A 4 -34.13 -21.53 4.97
CA HIS A 4 -32.91 -22.15 5.54
C HIS A 4 -31.82 -22.54 4.52
N ASP A 5 -31.62 -21.68 3.51
CA ASP A 5 -30.30 -21.45 2.94
C ASP A 5 -29.58 -20.41 3.81
N LEU A 6 -28.52 -20.79 4.51
CA LEU A 6 -27.35 -19.92 4.71
C LEU A 6 -26.15 -20.73 5.24
N PRO A 7 -24.97 -20.68 4.58
CA PRO A 7 -23.81 -21.52 4.88
C PRO A 7 -23.08 -21.13 6.19
N PRO A 8 -22.43 -22.09 6.87
CA PRO A 8 -21.85 -21.97 8.22
C PRO A 8 -20.51 -21.21 8.26
N ARG A 9 -20.29 -20.25 7.35
CA ARG A 9 -18.98 -19.59 7.20
C ARG A 9 -18.76 -18.39 8.12
N ILE A 10 -19.72 -18.07 8.98
CA ILE A 10 -19.60 -16.97 9.97
C ILE A 10 -19.15 -17.49 11.35
N VAL A 11 -19.19 -18.82 11.60
CA VAL A 11 -18.74 -19.42 12.89
C VAL A 11 -17.22 -19.44 13.06
N ALA A 12 -16.45 -19.04 12.04
CA ALA A 12 -15.03 -18.75 12.17
C ALA A 12 -14.77 -17.24 12.19
N ALA A 13 -15.46 -16.52 13.07
CA ALA A 13 -15.10 -15.15 13.45
C ALA A 13 -13.80 -15.17 14.26
N GLN A 14 -12.70 -15.52 13.59
CA GLN A 14 -11.39 -15.06 13.97
C GLN A 14 -11.47 -13.52 13.98
N PRO A 15 -11.02 -12.82 15.03
CA PRO A 15 -10.98 -11.37 15.05
C PRO A 15 -9.87 -10.91 14.10
N ARG A 16 -10.12 -11.04 12.80
CA ARG A 16 -9.43 -10.25 11.79
C ARG A 16 -9.93 -8.85 12.08
N ALA A 17 -9.05 -8.07 12.69
CA ALA A 17 -9.26 -6.66 12.97
C ALA A 17 -10.20 -6.09 11.92
N HIS A 18 -11.42 -5.74 12.36
CA HIS A 18 -12.24 -4.78 11.66
C HIS A 18 -11.40 -3.50 11.63
N SER A 19 -10.44 -3.46 10.71
CA SER A 19 -9.87 -2.22 10.21
C SER A 19 -11.03 -1.58 9.51
N THR A 20 -11.86 -0.89 10.29
CA THR A 20 -12.74 0.15 9.79
C THR A 20 -11.93 0.82 8.70
N THR A 21 -12.39 0.70 7.46
CA THR A 21 -11.90 1.44 6.31
C THR A 21 -12.09 2.92 6.64
N ARG A 22 -11.20 3.43 7.49
CA ARG A 22 -10.94 4.82 7.68
C ARG A 22 -10.21 5.15 6.41
N PHE A 23 -10.97 5.48 5.36
CA PHE A 23 -10.50 6.06 4.11
C PHE A 23 -9.83 7.39 4.48
N SER A 24 -8.68 7.27 5.12
CA SER A 24 -7.91 8.39 5.61
C SER A 24 -7.23 8.92 4.38
N TYR A 25 -7.50 10.18 4.03
CA TYR A 25 -6.83 10.86 2.94
C TYR A 25 -5.31 10.63 2.97
N ARG A 26 -4.73 10.58 4.18
CA ARG A 26 -3.32 10.24 4.41
C ARG A 26 -2.95 8.84 3.91
N ALA A 27 -3.74 7.82 4.17
CA ALA A 27 -3.50 6.45 3.72
C ALA A 27 -3.64 6.31 2.19
N GLY A 28 -4.62 6.98 1.58
CA GLY A 28 -4.76 7.00 0.12
C GLY A 28 -3.60 7.71 -0.57
N VAL A 29 -3.17 8.86 -0.03
CA VAL A 29 -1.99 9.57 -0.53
C VAL A 29 -0.71 8.76 -0.34
N ASP A 30 -0.57 8.05 0.77
CA ASP A 30 0.59 7.19 1.03
C ASP A 30 0.65 5.98 0.09
N ALA A 31 -0.48 5.30 -0.12
CA ALA A 31 -0.60 4.20 -1.08
C ALA A 31 -0.27 4.65 -2.52
N SER A 32 -0.81 5.80 -2.95
CA SER A 32 -0.48 6.37 -4.26
C SER A 32 1.01 6.74 -4.37
N ARG A 33 1.60 7.31 -3.32
CA ARG A 33 3.04 7.60 -3.30
C ARG A 33 3.87 6.33 -3.38
N ARG A 34 3.47 5.27 -2.67
CA ARG A 34 4.12 3.96 -2.70
C ARG A 34 4.09 3.35 -4.08
N GLU A 35 2.94 3.35 -4.73
CA GLU A 35 2.78 2.87 -6.10
C GLU A 35 3.72 3.61 -7.07
N LEU A 36 3.79 4.95 -6.96
CA LEU A 36 4.69 5.74 -7.81
C LEU A 36 6.17 5.40 -7.57
N VAL A 37 6.57 5.23 -6.30
CA VAL A 37 7.94 4.82 -5.95
C VAL A 37 8.25 3.43 -6.48
N LEU A 38 7.36 2.46 -6.28
CA LEU A 38 7.52 1.10 -6.78
C LEU A 38 7.62 1.07 -8.30
N LYS A 39 6.77 1.84 -9.00
CA LYS A 39 6.82 1.94 -10.47
C LYS A 39 8.13 2.54 -10.96
N ALA A 40 8.64 3.57 -10.28
CA ALA A 40 9.94 4.16 -10.62
C ALA A 40 11.10 3.20 -10.32
N LEU A 41 11.06 2.47 -9.21
CA LEU A 41 12.06 1.46 -8.87
C LEU A 41 12.04 0.30 -9.86
N SER A 42 10.86 -0.18 -10.23
CA SER A 42 10.71 -1.26 -11.20
C SER A 42 11.22 -0.85 -12.58
N GLN A 43 10.94 0.38 -13.02
CA GLN A 43 11.46 0.93 -14.29
C GLN A 43 12.99 1.10 -14.28
N THR A 44 13.58 1.32 -13.11
CA THR A 44 15.02 1.58 -12.97
C THR A 44 15.81 0.38 -12.46
N GLY A 45 15.16 -0.78 -12.31
CA GLY A 45 15.78 -2.00 -11.81
C GLY A 45 16.28 -1.90 -10.37
N GLY A 46 15.62 -1.12 -9.52
CA GLY A 46 16.02 -0.89 -8.12
C GLY A 46 17.04 0.23 -7.93
N ASN A 47 17.41 0.94 -9.00
CA ASN A 47 18.31 2.09 -8.88
C ASN A 47 17.62 3.28 -8.22
N ARG A 48 17.75 3.40 -6.89
CA ARG A 48 17.13 4.48 -6.08
C ARG A 48 17.44 5.89 -6.61
N ALA A 49 18.66 6.14 -7.09
CA ALA A 49 19.04 7.43 -7.65
C ALA A 49 18.35 7.72 -9.00
N ALA A 50 18.18 6.70 -9.84
CA ALA A 50 17.46 6.81 -11.10
C ALA A 50 15.96 6.94 -10.86
N ALA A 51 15.40 6.19 -9.90
CA ALA A 51 14.00 6.31 -9.50
C ALA A 51 13.68 7.74 -9.04
N ALA A 52 14.57 8.36 -8.25
CA ALA A 52 14.42 9.76 -7.83
C ALA A 52 14.39 10.72 -9.03
N LYS A 53 15.27 10.52 -10.03
CA LYS A 53 15.26 11.29 -11.27
C LYS A 53 13.97 11.09 -12.07
N VAL A 54 13.49 9.86 -12.21
CA VAL A 54 12.24 9.53 -12.92
C VAL A 54 11.03 10.17 -12.24
N LEU A 55 11.01 10.18 -10.90
CA LEU A 55 9.97 10.83 -10.10
C LEU A 55 10.09 12.36 -10.06
N GLY A 56 11.21 12.94 -10.51
CA GLY A 56 11.47 14.37 -10.41
C GLY A 56 11.64 14.88 -8.97
N ILE A 57 11.94 13.98 -8.02
CA ILE A 57 12.10 14.31 -6.60
C ILE A 57 13.57 14.22 -6.19
N GLN A 58 13.94 14.94 -5.13
CA GLN A 58 15.27 14.80 -4.56
C GLN A 58 15.52 13.39 -4.02
N ARG A 59 16.73 12.87 -4.24
CA ARG A 59 17.19 11.56 -3.71
C ARG A 59 16.96 11.44 -2.21
N THR A 60 17.25 12.49 -1.44
CA THR A 60 17.06 12.51 0.01
C THR A 60 15.60 12.35 0.41
N TYR A 61 14.68 12.94 -0.37
CA TYR A 61 13.24 12.78 -0.15
C TYR A 61 12.78 11.37 -0.49
N LEU A 62 13.26 10.79 -1.60
CA LEU A 62 13.00 9.39 -1.93
C LEU A 62 13.49 8.45 -0.83
N LEU A 63 14.71 8.64 -0.29
CA LEU A 63 15.22 7.81 0.81
C LEU A 63 14.34 7.91 2.07
N LYS A 64 13.88 9.12 2.42
CA LYS A 64 12.94 9.31 3.55
C LYS A 64 11.62 8.60 3.29
N LEU A 65 11.12 8.68 2.05
CA LEU A 65 9.89 8.02 1.65
C LEU A 65 10.04 6.49 1.70
N MET A 66 11.10 5.94 1.14
CA MET A 66 11.44 4.51 1.22
C MET A 66 11.50 4.00 2.66
N LYS A 67 12.18 4.74 3.55
CA LYS A 67 12.21 4.43 4.99
C LYS A 67 10.82 4.47 5.64
N ALA A 68 10.01 5.47 5.32
CA ALA A 68 8.64 5.57 5.82
C ALA A 68 7.75 4.42 5.32
N LEU A 69 8.03 3.92 4.12
CA LEU A 69 7.31 2.80 3.49
C LEU A 69 7.88 1.42 3.88
N GLY A 70 9.00 1.36 4.59
CA GLY A 70 9.68 0.10 4.96
C GLY A 70 10.34 -0.61 3.77
N ILE A 71 10.69 0.11 2.71
CA ILE A 71 11.41 -0.43 1.54
C ILE A 71 12.90 -0.11 1.74
N ASP A 72 13.72 -1.14 2.01
CA ASP A 72 15.20 -1.01 2.06
C ASP A 72 15.81 -1.22 0.67
#